data_AF-A0A0Q2S1U9-F1
#
_entry.id   AF-A0A0Q2S1U9-F1
#
_cell.length_a   1.000
_cell.length_b   1.000
_cell.length_c   1.000
_cell.angle_alpha   90.00
_cell.angle_beta   90.00
_cell.angle_gamma   90.00
#
_symmetry.space_group_name_H-M   'P 1'
#
loop_
_entity.id
_entity.type
_entity.pdbx_description
1 polymer ?
#
loop_
_entity_poly.entity_id
_entity_poly.type
_entity_poly.pdbx_seq_one_letter_code
_entity_poly.pdbx_strand_id
1 'polypeptide(L)'
;MVIKYEPMKVREKIMRLFREAIEAENARDLERAKKKLDEIMELAKEEEPEFYFEACFRLAEIFLQEDNYRGAVKCALRAIHRAPNEDLYRLGIKRLGDILFIMKGEGRLGEVSEGMDVTLGLVKDNEELHRFVMALMKIARGEKVDERFTLEEFNEILELLKG
;
A
#
# COMPACT_ATOMS: atom_id res chain seq x y z
N MET A 1 -5.90 -26.55 -31.49
CA MET A 1 -6.30 -25.13 -31.55
C MET A 1 -6.53 -24.68 -30.11
N VAL A 2 -5.49 -24.17 -29.46
CA VAL A 2 -5.56 -23.73 -28.06
C VAL A 2 -6.23 -22.36 -28.08
N ILE A 3 -7.49 -22.31 -27.69
CA ILE A 3 -8.23 -21.07 -27.61
C ILE A 3 -7.56 -20.22 -26.52
N LYS A 4 -6.84 -19.16 -26.91
CA LYS A 4 -6.40 -18.07 -26.03
C LYS A 4 -7.62 -17.26 -25.57
N TYR A 5 -8.53 -17.89 -24.82
CA TYR A 5 -9.63 -17.24 -24.14
C TYR A 5 -9.19 -17.17 -22.68
N GLU A 6 -8.79 -16.01 -22.13
CA GLU A 6 -8.88 -15.75 -20.68
C GLU A 6 -8.44 -14.35 -20.21
N PRO A 7 -7.39 -13.69 -20.74
CA PRO A 7 -6.89 -12.43 -20.15
C PRO A 7 -7.87 -11.25 -20.28
N MET A 8 -8.52 -11.10 -21.45
CA MET A 8 -9.47 -10.00 -21.69
C MET A 8 -10.68 -10.03 -20.75
N LYS A 9 -11.18 -11.23 -20.42
CA LYS A 9 -12.34 -11.39 -19.51
C LYS A 9 -11.97 -11.05 -18.06
N VAL A 10 -10.74 -11.37 -17.65
CA VAL A 10 -10.22 -11.05 -16.31
C VAL A 10 -10.08 -9.53 -16.15
N ARG A 11 -9.45 -8.85 -17.13
CA ARG A 11 -9.36 -7.37 -17.12
C ARG A 11 -10.73 -6.70 -17.10
N GLU A 12 -11.67 -7.16 -17.93
CA GLU A 12 -13.04 -6.64 -17.93
C GLU A 12 -13.73 -6.82 -16.58
N LYS A 13 -13.56 -7.99 -15.95
CA LYS A 13 -14.08 -8.26 -14.60
C LYS A 13 -13.45 -7.32 -13.58
N ILE A 14 -12.12 -7.14 -13.59
CA ILE A 14 -11.41 -6.24 -12.69
C ILE A 14 -11.89 -4.79 -12.86
N MET A 15 -12.01 -4.30 -14.09
CA MET A 15 -12.51 -2.94 -14.36
C MET A 15 -13.94 -2.74 -13.85
N ARG A 16 -14.80 -3.74 -13.99
CA ARG A 16 -16.15 -3.70 -13.43
C ARG A 16 -16.12 -3.65 -11.90
N LEU A 17 -15.28 -4.47 -11.26
CA LEU A 17 -15.11 -4.46 -9.81
C LEU A 17 -14.58 -3.11 -9.30
N PHE A 18 -13.64 -2.47 -10.01
CA PHE A 18 -13.17 -1.14 -9.66
C PHE A 18 -14.31 -0.12 -9.70
N ARG A 19 -15.16 -0.16 -10.73
CA ARG A 19 -16.33 0.70 -10.82
C ARG A 19 -17.30 0.46 -9.66
N GLU A 20 -17.60 -0.80 -9.37
CA GLU A 20 -18.46 -1.17 -8.24
C GLU A 20 -17.87 -0.72 -6.89
N ALA A 21 -16.54 -0.76 -6.73
CA ALA A 21 -15.85 -0.25 -5.55
C ALA A 21 -16.02 1.27 -5.41
N ILE A 22 -15.84 2.03 -6.51
CA ILE A 22 -16.07 3.49 -6.53
C ILE A 22 -17.52 3.83 -6.19
N GLU A 23 -18.47 3.12 -6.78
CA GLU A 23 -19.89 3.33 -6.52
C GLU A 23 -20.25 3.06 -5.06
N ALA A 24 -19.70 2.01 -4.48
CA ALA A 24 -19.88 1.68 -3.07
C ALA A 24 -19.24 2.74 -2.14
N GLU A 25 -18.00 3.16 -2.44
CA GLU A 25 -17.30 4.20 -1.70
C GLU A 25 -18.06 5.54 -1.74
N ASN A 26 -18.53 5.97 -2.91
CA ASN A 26 -19.34 7.18 -3.06
C ASN A 26 -20.67 7.09 -2.29
N ALA A 27 -21.22 5.89 -2.14
CA ALA A 27 -22.40 5.63 -1.32
C ALA A 27 -22.10 5.51 0.19
N ARG A 28 -20.83 5.70 0.59
CA ARG A 28 -20.29 5.47 1.95
C ARG A 28 -20.44 4.03 2.46
N ASP A 29 -20.63 3.07 1.54
CA ASP A 29 -20.59 1.63 1.83
C ASP A 29 -19.15 1.13 1.72
N LEU A 30 -18.32 1.55 2.69
CA LEU A 30 -16.88 1.26 2.70
C LEU A 30 -16.61 -0.24 2.80
N GLU A 31 -17.43 -0.98 3.55
CA GLU A 31 -17.29 -2.44 3.68
C GLU A 31 -17.48 -3.14 2.33
N ARG A 32 -18.47 -2.73 1.54
CA ARG A 32 -18.64 -3.26 0.19
C ARG A 32 -17.50 -2.84 -0.74
N ALA A 33 -17.03 -1.61 -0.65
CA ALA A 33 -15.89 -1.14 -1.44
C ALA A 33 -14.63 -1.99 -1.16
N LYS A 34 -14.32 -2.25 0.12
CA LYS A 34 -13.20 -3.12 0.54
C LYS A 34 -13.34 -4.54 -0.03
N LYS A 35 -14.53 -5.16 0.08
CA LYS A 35 -14.77 -6.50 -0.49
C LYS A 35 -14.52 -6.56 -1.99
N LYS A 36 -14.86 -5.50 -2.73
CA LYS A 36 -14.61 -5.44 -4.18
C LYS A 36 -13.13 -5.30 -4.50
N LEU A 37 -12.40 -4.50 -3.72
CA LEU A 37 -10.95 -4.37 -3.86
C LEU A 37 -10.23 -5.68 -3.47
N ASP A 38 -10.69 -6.39 -2.46
CA ASP A 38 -10.18 -7.72 -2.10
C ASP A 38 -10.37 -8.72 -3.25
N GLU A 39 -11.54 -8.74 -3.89
CA GLU A 39 -11.77 -9.58 -5.07
C GLU A 39 -10.84 -9.20 -6.23
N ILE A 40 -10.59 -7.91 -6.46
CA ILE A 40 -9.63 -7.47 -7.48
C ILE A 40 -8.23 -7.98 -7.15
N MET A 41 -7.79 -7.84 -5.90
CA MET A 41 -6.46 -8.26 -5.49
C MET A 41 -6.27 -9.77 -5.69
N GLU A 42 -7.26 -10.60 -5.37
CA GLU A 42 -7.15 -12.04 -5.63
C GLU A 42 -7.10 -12.38 -7.13
N LEU A 43 -7.87 -11.68 -7.96
CA LEU A 43 -7.86 -11.90 -9.42
C LEU A 43 -6.57 -11.40 -10.08
N ALA A 44 -6.03 -10.28 -9.62
CA ALA A 44 -4.93 -9.56 -10.24
C ALA A 44 -3.55 -10.03 -9.78
N LYS A 45 -3.49 -10.77 -8.67
CA LYS A 45 -2.26 -11.07 -7.92
C LYS A 45 -1.08 -11.59 -8.74
N GLU A 46 -1.36 -12.42 -9.74
CA GLU A 46 -0.34 -13.11 -10.55
C GLU A 46 -0.36 -12.67 -12.03
N GLU A 47 -1.53 -12.32 -12.57
CA GLU A 47 -1.69 -12.04 -14.01
C GLU A 47 -1.72 -10.55 -14.35
N GLU A 48 -2.15 -9.69 -13.42
CA GLU A 48 -2.34 -8.26 -13.66
C GLU A 48 -1.83 -7.41 -12.49
N PRO A 49 -0.52 -7.45 -12.20
CA PRO A 49 0.06 -6.86 -11.00
C PRO A 49 -0.14 -5.34 -10.90
N GLU A 50 -0.36 -4.63 -12.00
CA GLU A 50 -0.73 -3.20 -12.00
C GLU A 50 -2.09 -2.96 -11.35
N PHE A 51 -3.07 -3.84 -11.60
CA PHE A 51 -4.38 -3.77 -10.94
C PHE A 51 -4.30 -4.17 -9.47
N TYR A 52 -3.44 -5.14 -9.14
CA TYR A 52 -3.17 -5.50 -7.74
C TYR A 52 -2.61 -4.30 -6.97
N PHE A 53 -1.62 -3.61 -7.57
CA PHE A 53 -0.99 -2.43 -7.02
C PHE A 53 -2.01 -1.32 -6.75
N GLU A 54 -2.84 -0.99 -7.75
CA GLU A 54 -3.85 0.06 -7.61
C GLU A 54 -4.94 -0.32 -6.60
N ALA A 55 -5.39 -1.57 -6.57
CA ALA A 55 -6.37 -2.03 -5.60
C ALA A 55 -5.85 -1.94 -4.15
N CYS A 56 -4.55 -2.22 -3.94
CA CYS A 56 -3.94 -2.04 -2.62
C CYS A 56 -3.95 -0.57 -2.17
N PHE A 57 -3.62 0.38 -3.06
CA PHE A 57 -3.64 1.80 -2.69
C PHE A 57 -5.04 2.35 -2.47
N ARG A 58 -6.00 1.93 -3.29
CA ARG A 58 -7.42 2.27 -3.09
C ARG A 58 -7.95 1.74 -1.76
N LEU A 59 -7.52 0.55 -1.36
CA LEU A 59 -7.85 0.01 -0.05
C LEU A 59 -7.19 0.82 1.08
N ALA A 60 -5.97 1.32 0.85
CA ALA A 60 -5.31 2.21 1.80
C ALA A 60 -6.07 3.53 1.99
N GLU A 61 -6.59 4.12 0.91
CA GLU A 61 -7.43 5.33 0.97
C GLU A 61 -8.72 5.10 1.76
N ILE A 62 -9.39 3.96 1.58
CA ILE A 62 -10.56 3.60 2.39
C ILE A 62 -10.18 3.46 3.86
N PHE A 63 -9.04 2.82 4.17
CA PHE A 63 -8.58 2.73 5.55
C PHE A 63 -8.27 4.08 6.19
N LEU A 64 -7.77 5.06 5.41
CA LEU A 64 -7.65 6.44 5.89
C LEU A 64 -9.01 7.08 6.19
N GLN A 65 -10.04 6.82 5.36
CA GLN A 65 -11.41 7.30 5.62
C GLN A 65 -12.03 6.68 6.88
N GLU A 66 -11.58 5.49 7.27
CA GLU A 66 -11.99 4.79 8.50
C GLU A 66 -11.11 5.13 9.72
N ASP A 67 -10.22 6.13 9.63
CA ASP A 67 -9.22 6.46 10.66
C ASP A 67 -8.31 5.28 11.07
N ASN A 68 -8.18 4.28 10.19
CA ASN A 68 -7.36 3.09 10.34
C ASN A 68 -6.03 3.26 9.62
N TYR A 69 -5.22 4.18 10.11
CA TYR A 69 -3.94 4.54 9.50
C TYR A 69 -2.96 3.36 9.40
N ARG A 70 -2.93 2.51 10.42
CA ARG A 70 -2.14 1.27 10.35
C ARG A 70 -2.56 0.38 9.18
N GLY A 71 -3.86 0.21 8.96
CA GLY A 71 -4.39 -0.54 7.81
C GLY A 71 -3.93 0.06 6.48
N ALA A 72 -3.93 1.39 6.37
CA ALA A 72 -3.46 2.11 5.19
C ALA A 72 -1.98 1.83 4.89
N VAL A 73 -1.10 1.97 5.90
CA VAL A 73 0.34 1.69 5.76
C VAL A 73 0.60 0.25 5.33
N LYS A 74 -0.11 -0.72 5.92
CA LYS A 74 0.02 -2.13 5.56
C LYS A 74 -0.34 -2.39 4.10
N CYS A 75 -1.41 -1.76 3.61
CA CYS A 75 -1.83 -1.90 2.23
C CYS A 75 -0.83 -1.27 1.26
N ALA A 76 -0.31 -0.08 1.58
CA ALA A 76 0.72 0.58 0.79
C ALA A 76 2.01 -0.25 0.71
N LEU A 77 2.50 -0.79 1.83
CA LEU A 77 3.69 -1.66 1.85
C LEU A 77 3.49 -2.95 1.05
N ARG A 78 2.28 -3.53 1.09
CA ARG A 78 1.93 -4.68 0.27
C ARG A 78 1.95 -4.35 -1.23
N ALA A 79 1.47 -3.16 -1.62
CA ALA A 79 1.53 -2.69 -2.99
C ALA A 79 2.98 -2.52 -3.47
N ILE A 80 3.81 -1.84 -2.68
CA ILE A 80 5.24 -1.59 -2.97
C ILE A 80 5.98 -2.92 -3.12
N HIS A 81 5.77 -3.86 -2.20
CA HIS A 81 6.44 -5.16 -2.25
C HIS A 81 6.13 -5.96 -3.52
N ARG A 82 4.91 -5.82 -4.07
CA ARG A 82 4.47 -6.50 -5.29
C ARG A 82 4.47 -5.61 -6.54
N ALA A 83 5.14 -4.45 -6.49
CA ALA A 83 5.21 -3.57 -7.64
C ALA A 83 5.88 -4.30 -8.83
N PRO A 84 5.25 -4.34 -10.02
CA PRO A 84 5.77 -5.13 -11.15
C PRO A 84 6.95 -4.50 -11.87
N ASN A 85 7.24 -3.23 -11.59
CA ASN A 85 8.33 -2.47 -12.20
C ASN A 85 8.79 -1.34 -11.27
N GLU A 86 9.92 -0.73 -11.61
CA GLU A 86 10.54 0.33 -10.83
C GLU A 86 9.66 1.59 -10.75
N ASP A 87 8.94 1.94 -11.81
CA ASP A 87 8.07 3.12 -11.84
C ASP A 87 6.95 3.01 -10.80
N LEU A 88 6.28 1.86 -10.75
CA LEU A 88 5.25 1.59 -9.74
C LEU A 88 5.84 1.42 -8.34
N TYR A 89 7.05 0.88 -8.22
CA TYR A 89 7.73 0.80 -6.93
C TYR A 89 7.97 2.20 -6.35
N ARG A 90 8.54 3.11 -7.14
CA ARG A 90 8.80 4.50 -6.73
C ARG A 90 7.51 5.29 -6.50
N LEU A 91 6.50 5.10 -7.35
CA LEU A 91 5.16 5.69 -7.13
C LEU A 91 4.56 5.20 -5.81
N GLY A 92 4.71 3.92 -5.50
CA GLY A 92 4.20 3.33 -4.27
C GLY A 92 4.87 3.93 -3.04
N ILE A 93 6.19 4.14 -3.08
CA ILE A 93 6.91 4.81 -2.00
C ILE A 93 6.40 6.23 -1.80
N LYS A 94 6.21 7.02 -2.87
CA LYS A 94 5.65 8.38 -2.78
C LYS A 94 4.27 8.39 -2.13
N ARG A 95 3.36 7.51 -2.57
CA ARG A 95 2.02 7.38 -1.97
C ARG A 95 2.06 6.92 -0.50
N LEU A 96 3.02 6.06 -0.13
CA LEU A 96 3.26 5.72 1.28
C LEU A 96 3.73 6.95 2.07
N GLY A 97 4.59 7.78 1.48
CA GLY A 97 5.00 9.07 2.06
C GLY A 97 3.81 9.98 2.35
N ASP A 98 2.87 10.11 1.41
CA ASP A 98 1.64 10.89 1.61
C ASP A 98 0.80 10.36 2.78
N ILE A 99 0.63 9.04 2.87
CA ILE A 99 -0.06 8.39 3.99
C ILE A 99 0.62 8.72 5.32
N LEU A 100 1.95 8.59 5.38
CA LEU A 100 2.74 8.84 6.59
C LEU A 100 2.75 10.32 6.98
N PHE A 101 2.71 11.23 6.00
CA PHE A 101 2.57 12.66 6.24
C PHE A 101 1.23 12.98 6.90
N ILE A 102 0.13 12.42 6.38
CA ILE A 102 -1.20 12.57 6.99
C ILE A 102 -1.19 12.02 8.42
N MET A 103 -0.65 10.80 8.62
CA MET A 103 -0.54 10.20 9.96
C MET A 103 0.21 11.08 10.96
N LYS A 104 1.30 11.71 10.51
CA LYS A 104 2.08 12.62 11.34
C LYS A 104 1.28 13.87 11.70
N GLY A 105 0.59 14.47 10.73
CA GLY A 105 -0.27 15.64 10.96
C GLY A 105 -1.38 15.36 11.98
N GLU A 106 -1.93 14.15 11.97
CA GLU A 106 -2.97 13.69 12.89
C GLU A 106 -2.42 13.16 14.23
N GLY A 107 -1.10 13.16 14.42
CA GLY A 107 -0.46 12.63 15.64
C GLY A 107 -0.59 11.11 15.82
N ARG A 108 -0.87 10.37 14.74
CA ARG A 108 -1.12 8.91 14.74
C ARG A 108 0.08 8.08 14.29
N LEU A 109 1.25 8.72 14.10
CA LEU A 109 2.47 8.04 13.63
C LEU A 109 2.89 6.86 14.53
N GLY A 110 2.62 6.95 15.83
CA GLY A 110 2.91 5.89 16.80
C GLY A 110 2.27 4.53 16.47
N GLU A 111 1.15 4.52 15.75
CA GLU A 111 0.47 3.28 15.34
C GLU A 111 1.29 2.39 14.41
N VAL A 112 2.23 2.99 13.66
CA VAL A 112 3.16 2.24 12.81
C VAL A 112 4.06 1.34 13.65
N SER A 113 4.30 1.65 14.92
CA SER A 113 5.10 0.80 15.80
C SER A 113 4.36 -0.47 16.28
N GLU A 114 3.04 -0.55 16.10
CA GLU A 114 2.19 -1.60 16.67
C GLU A 114 1.75 -2.64 15.63
N GLY A 115 2.06 -3.92 15.87
CA GLY A 115 1.50 -5.03 15.10
C GLY A 115 1.93 -5.07 13.63
N MET A 116 3.15 -4.62 13.33
CA MET A 116 3.77 -4.67 12.00
C MET A 116 4.53 -5.96 11.70
N ASP A 117 4.55 -6.94 12.63
CA ASP A 117 5.35 -8.17 12.48
C ASP A 117 5.04 -8.95 11.19
N VAL A 118 3.75 -9.06 10.86
CA VAL A 118 3.30 -9.71 9.62
C VAL A 118 3.80 -8.94 8.39
N THR A 119 3.78 -7.61 8.44
CA THR A 119 4.21 -6.75 7.33
C THR A 119 5.73 -6.77 7.19
N LEU A 120 6.49 -6.77 8.28
CA LEU A 120 7.94 -7.00 8.26
C LEU A 120 8.27 -8.36 7.64
N GLY A 121 7.55 -9.41 8.03
CA GLY A 121 7.69 -10.75 7.46
C GLY A 121 7.39 -10.80 5.96
N LEU A 122 6.43 -10.00 5.48
CA LEU A 122 6.10 -9.87 4.05
C LEU A 122 7.26 -9.26 3.26
N VAL A 123 7.86 -8.18 3.77
CA VAL A 123 8.87 -7.42 3.02
C VAL A 123 10.30 -7.94 3.21
N LYS A 124 10.51 -8.98 4.02
CA LYS A 124 11.84 -9.49 4.41
C LYS A 124 12.76 -9.83 3.23
N ASP A 125 12.19 -10.27 2.10
CA ASP A 125 12.94 -10.69 0.92
C ASP A 125 13.37 -9.48 0.05
N ASN A 126 12.86 -8.28 0.35
CA ASN A 126 13.35 -7.01 -0.17
C ASN A 126 14.12 -6.29 0.95
N GLU A 127 15.44 -6.47 0.96
CA GLU A 127 16.32 -5.98 2.03
C GLU A 127 16.17 -4.48 2.29
N GLU A 128 16.09 -3.68 1.24
CA GLU A 128 15.99 -2.23 1.38
C GLU A 128 14.64 -1.79 1.93
N LEU A 129 13.54 -2.33 1.40
CA LEU A 129 12.19 -2.07 1.92
C LEU A 129 12.06 -2.54 3.37
N HIS A 130 12.61 -3.71 3.71
CA HIS A 130 12.63 -4.22 5.07
C HIS A 130 13.35 -3.28 6.03
N ARG A 131 14.57 -2.83 5.68
CA ARG A 131 15.31 -1.84 6.46
C ARG A 131 14.53 -0.53 6.59
N PHE A 132 13.83 -0.11 5.55
CA PHE A 132 13.01 1.10 5.57
C PHE A 132 11.82 0.98 6.54
N VAL A 133 11.08 -0.14 6.50
CA VAL A 133 9.98 -0.38 7.45
C VAL A 133 10.47 -0.42 8.90
N MET A 134 11.64 -1.03 9.14
CA MET A 134 12.27 -1.01 10.47
C MET A 134 12.61 0.42 10.92
N ALA A 135 13.14 1.25 10.03
CA ALA A 135 13.41 2.66 10.32
C ALA A 135 12.13 3.45 10.62
N LEU A 136 11.04 3.22 9.88
CA LEU A 136 9.74 3.82 10.16
C LEU A 136 9.23 3.45 11.56
N MET A 137 9.36 2.18 11.96
CA MET A 137 8.94 1.73 13.29
C MET A 137 9.77 2.34 14.42
N LYS A 138 11.05 2.62 14.18
CA LYS A 138 11.91 3.34 15.14
C LYS A 138 11.46 4.79 15.28
N ILE A 139 11.25 5.49 14.16
CA ILE A 139 10.73 6.88 14.16
C ILE A 139 9.38 6.95 14.87
N ALA A 140 8.47 6.02 14.60
CA ALA A 140 7.17 5.95 15.24
C ALA A 140 7.26 5.77 16.78
N ARG A 141 8.35 5.18 17.28
CA ARG A 141 8.66 5.07 18.71
C ARG A 141 9.40 6.27 19.29
N GLY A 142 9.67 7.29 18.48
CA GLY A 142 10.47 8.46 18.86
C GLY A 142 11.97 8.18 18.94
N GLU A 143 12.44 7.07 18.37
CA GLU A 143 13.86 6.74 18.30
C GLU A 143 14.54 7.53 17.18
N LYS A 144 15.82 7.85 17.38
CA LYS A 144 16.65 8.47 16.33
C LYS A 144 16.99 7.43 15.25
N VAL A 145 16.91 7.86 14.01
CA VAL A 145 17.20 7.06 12.81
C VAL A 145 18.18 7.84 11.94
N ASP A 146 19.37 7.27 11.76
CA ASP A 146 20.45 7.82 10.93
C ASP A 146 20.68 6.99 9.65
N GLU A 147 19.83 5.99 9.43
CA GLU A 147 19.83 5.13 8.26
C GLU A 147 19.66 5.95 6.97
N ARG A 148 20.42 5.56 5.94
CA ARG A 148 20.28 6.08 4.57
C ARG A 148 19.93 4.96 3.61
N PHE A 149 19.13 5.32 2.61
CA PHE A 149 18.63 4.43 1.59
C PHE A 149 19.17 4.84 0.22
N THR A 150 19.27 3.87 -0.70
CA THR A 150 19.73 4.12 -2.07
C THR A 150 18.69 4.90 -2.86
N LEU A 151 17.41 4.66 -2.61
CA LEU A 151 16.31 5.42 -3.18
C LEU A 151 16.09 6.73 -2.43
N GLU A 152 16.07 7.82 -3.19
CA GLU A 152 15.85 9.18 -2.69
C GLU A 152 14.52 9.30 -1.96
N GLU A 153 13.46 8.70 -2.51
CA GLU A 153 12.10 8.77 -1.96
C GLU A 153 12.02 8.23 -0.53
N PHE A 154 12.80 7.20 -0.18
CA PHE A 154 12.85 6.72 1.21
C PHE A 154 13.47 7.75 2.15
N ASN A 155 14.57 8.39 1.71
CA ASN A 155 15.24 9.41 2.52
C ASN A 155 14.34 10.64 2.69
N GLU A 156 13.64 11.07 1.64
CA GLU A 156 12.67 12.16 1.70
C GLU A 156 11.59 11.91 2.76
N ILE A 157 11.04 10.69 2.81
CA ILE A 157 10.05 10.31 3.81
C ILE A 157 10.65 10.38 5.22
N LEU A 158 11.84 9.85 5.44
CA LEU A 158 12.46 9.88 6.77
C LEU A 158 12.70 11.31 7.25
N GLU A 159 13.21 12.19 6.39
CA GLU A 159 13.42 13.59 6.75
C GLU A 159 12.10 14.32 7.05
N LEU A 160 11.07 14.06 6.24
CA LEU A 160 9.72 14.58 6.46
C LEU A 160 9.15 14.11 7.80
N LEU A 161 9.46 12.88 8.24
CA LEU A 161 8.96 12.36 9.51
C LEU A 161 9.76 12.82 10.74
N LYS A 162 11.05 13.11 10.61
CA LYS A 162 11.91 13.59 11.72
C LYS A 162 11.65 15.05 12.15
N GLY A 163 11.17 15.89 11.23
CA GLY A 163 10.89 17.32 11.48
C GLY A 163 9.74 17.61 12.44
#